data_AF-H2DPS7-F1
#
_entry.id   AF-H2DPS7-F1
#
_cell.length_a   1.000
_cell.length_b   1.000
_cell.length_c   1.000
_cell.angle_alpha   90.00
_cell.angle_beta   90.00
_cell.angle_gamma   90.00
#
_symmetry.space_group_name_H-M   'P 1'
#
loop_
_entity.id
_entity.type
_entity.pdbx_description
1 polymer ?
#
loop_
_entity_poly.entity_id
_entity_poly.type
_entity_poly.pdbx_seq_one_letter_code
_entity_poly.pdbx_strand_id
1 'polypeptide(L)'
;KRLMDVTKEAMYRGIEQAVVGNRIGDIGAAVQQYAESHGYGVVRDLVGHGVGPTMHEEPMVPNYGTAGRGLRLKEGMVLTVEPMINTGTWEIDTDMKTGWAHKTLDGGLSCQYEHQ
;
A
#
# COMPACT_ATOMS: atom_id res chain seq x y z
N LYS A 1 -7.68 14.02 -10.94
CA LYS A 1 -6.91 14.88 -10.00
C LYS A 1 -7.09 14.38 -8.55
N ARG A 2 -8.31 14.37 -8.01
CA ARG A 2 -8.60 13.86 -6.65
C ARG A 2 -8.01 12.48 -6.33
N LEU A 3 -8.13 11.49 -7.21
CA LEU A 3 -7.54 10.16 -7.01
C LEU A 3 -6.03 10.25 -6.72
N MET A 4 -5.28 10.94 -7.58
CA MET A 4 -3.83 11.13 -7.42
C MET A 4 -3.48 11.85 -6.12
N ASP A 5 -4.22 12.91 -5.77
CA ASP A 5 -4.00 13.66 -4.53
C ASP A 5 -4.23 12.78 -3.29
N VAL A 6 -5.29 11.95 -3.31
CA VAL A 6 -5.61 11.03 -2.22
C VAL A 6 -4.60 9.89 -2.12
N THR A 7 -4.19 9.28 -3.23
CA THR A 7 -3.15 8.23 -3.23
C THR A 7 -1.83 8.75 -2.65
N LYS A 8 -1.41 9.95 -3.08
CA LYS A 8 -0.16 10.57 -2.60
C LYS A 8 -0.20 10.86 -1.11
N GLU A 9 -1.30 11.43 -0.62
CA GLU A 9 -1.48 11.72 0.79
C GLU A 9 -1.62 10.44 1.63
N ALA A 10 -2.27 9.39 1.10
CA ALA A 10 -2.35 8.08 1.76
C ALA A 10 -0.94 7.49 1.97
N MET A 11 -0.08 7.55 0.95
CA MET A 11 1.31 7.11 1.05
C MET A 11 2.04 7.86 2.17
N TYR A 12 1.97 9.19 2.22
CA TYR A 12 2.64 9.97 3.28
C TYR A 12 2.11 9.65 4.68
N ARG A 13 0.80 9.42 4.83
CA ARG A 13 0.22 8.98 6.11
C ARG A 13 0.74 7.60 6.55
N GLY A 14 0.96 6.69 5.60
CA GLY A 14 1.64 5.43 5.85
C GLY A 14 3.07 5.63 6.33
N ILE A 15 3.84 6.49 5.65
CA ILE A 15 5.23 6.84 6.00
C ILE A 15 5.30 7.45 7.41
N GLU A 16 4.37 8.31 7.80
CA GLU A 16 4.29 8.87 9.16
C GLU A 16 4.15 7.81 10.26
N GLN A 17 3.63 6.61 9.92
CA GLN A 17 3.55 5.49 10.86
C GLN A 17 4.76 4.56 10.83
N ALA A 18 5.69 4.75 9.88
CA ALA A 18 6.94 3.99 9.77
C ALA A 18 7.97 4.42 10.84
N VAL A 19 7.57 4.35 12.10
CA VAL A 19 8.34 4.81 13.27
C VAL A 19 8.82 3.61 14.08
N VAL A 20 10.05 3.66 14.59
CA VAL A 20 10.62 2.61 15.45
C VAL A 20 9.67 2.31 16.61
N GLY A 21 9.34 1.03 16.80
CA GLY A 21 8.43 0.58 17.85
C GLY A 21 6.98 0.40 17.40
N ASN A 22 6.54 1.08 16.33
CA ASN A 22 5.26 0.80 15.66
C ASN A 22 5.30 -0.58 14.98
N ARG A 23 4.20 -0.97 14.34
CA ARG A 23 4.08 -2.23 13.60
C ARG A 23 3.62 -1.99 12.18
N ILE A 24 3.88 -2.95 11.31
CA ILE A 24 3.47 -2.90 9.90
C ILE A 24 1.96 -2.62 9.74
N GLY A 25 1.12 -3.16 10.63
CA GLY A 25 -0.31 -2.90 10.60
C GLY A 25 -0.70 -1.44 10.86
N ASP A 26 0.17 -0.64 11.49
CA ASP A 26 -0.05 0.80 11.68
C ASP A 26 0.07 1.56 10.35
N ILE A 27 1.05 1.20 9.51
CA ILE A 27 1.23 1.75 8.16
C ILE A 27 -0.02 1.47 7.31
N GLY A 28 -0.40 0.19 7.23
CA GLY A 28 -1.55 -0.22 6.43
C GLY A 28 -2.87 0.37 6.94
N ALA A 29 -3.07 0.45 8.27
CA ALA A 29 -4.28 1.06 8.83
C ALA A 29 -4.38 2.56 8.50
N ALA A 30 -3.27 3.31 8.54
CA ALA A 30 -3.27 4.74 8.21
C ALA A 30 -3.61 5.01 6.74
N VAL A 31 -3.00 4.25 5.82
CA VAL A 31 -3.31 4.30 4.39
C VAL A 31 -4.77 3.98 4.14
N GLN A 32 -5.24 2.84 4.69
CA GLN A 32 -6.59 2.34 4.48
C GLN A 32 -7.66 3.31 5.01
N GLN A 33 -7.52 3.78 6.25
CA GLN A 33 -8.49 4.71 6.84
C GLN A 33 -8.63 5.98 6.02
N TYR A 34 -7.50 6.53 5.53
CA TYR A 34 -7.53 7.74 4.73
C TYR A 34 -8.18 7.50 3.36
N ALA A 35 -7.72 6.49 2.60
CA ALA A 35 -8.26 6.21 1.27
C ALA A 35 -9.75 5.82 1.30
N GLU A 36 -10.14 4.92 2.21
CA GLU A 36 -11.53 4.45 2.32
C GLU A 36 -12.48 5.55 2.80
N SER A 37 -12.02 6.52 3.61
CA SER A 37 -12.82 7.70 3.98
C SER A 37 -13.18 8.59 2.77
N HIS A 38 -12.45 8.45 1.66
CA HIS A 38 -12.74 9.14 0.40
C HIS A 38 -13.57 8.28 -0.58
N GLY A 39 -13.99 7.08 -0.15
CA GLY A 39 -14.76 6.14 -0.97
C GLY A 39 -13.92 5.33 -1.96
N TYR A 40 -12.61 5.20 -1.73
CA TYR A 40 -11.71 4.45 -2.59
C TYR A 40 -11.33 3.08 -2.01
N GLY A 41 -11.06 2.12 -2.89
CA GLY A 41 -10.58 0.78 -2.52
C GLY A 41 -9.05 0.73 -2.46
N VAL A 42 -8.50 0.04 -1.46
CA VAL A 42 -7.05 -0.19 -1.34
C VAL A 42 -6.71 -1.60 -1.78
N VAL A 43 -5.95 -1.75 -2.86
CA VAL A 43 -5.54 -3.06 -3.41
C VAL A 43 -4.88 -3.91 -2.33
N ARG A 44 -5.21 -5.21 -2.33
CA ARG A 44 -4.79 -6.14 -1.27
C ARG A 44 -3.79 -7.20 -1.70
N ASP A 45 -3.74 -7.46 -3.00
CA ASP A 45 -2.93 -8.50 -3.63
C ASP A 45 -1.48 -8.06 -3.87
N LEU A 46 -1.27 -6.74 -3.98
CA LEU A 46 0.04 -6.12 -4.17
C LEU A 46 0.34 -5.20 -2.99
N VAL A 47 1.54 -5.33 -2.44
CA VAL A 47 1.95 -4.69 -1.18
C VAL A 47 3.40 -4.26 -1.26
N GLY A 48 3.79 -3.35 -0.37
CA GLY A 48 5.20 -2.99 -0.22
C GLY A 48 6.04 -4.12 0.35
N HIS A 49 7.33 -3.88 0.42
CA HIS A 49 8.32 -4.89 0.78
C HIS A 49 9.55 -4.26 1.43
N GLY A 50 10.39 -5.09 2.06
CA GLY A 50 11.75 -4.68 2.40
C GLY A 50 12.56 -4.44 1.13
N VAL A 51 13.51 -3.49 1.16
CA VAL A 51 14.41 -3.24 0.04
C VAL A 51 15.83 -3.02 0.55
N GLY A 52 16.82 -3.57 -0.13
CA GLY A 52 18.20 -3.51 0.31
C GLY A 52 19.16 -4.00 -0.79
N PRO A 53 19.95 -5.06 -0.55
CA PRO A 53 20.77 -5.66 -1.59
C PRO A 53 19.98 -6.20 -2.78
N THR A 54 18.73 -6.64 -2.56
CA THR A 54 17.83 -7.12 -3.61
C THR A 54 16.56 -6.26 -3.69
N MET A 55 15.86 -6.39 -4.82
CA MET A 55 14.73 -5.53 -5.16
C MET A 55 13.52 -5.74 -4.23
N HIS A 56 13.18 -6.99 -3.92
CA HIS A 56 12.07 -7.34 -3.03
C HIS A 56 12.56 -8.28 -1.92
N GLU A 57 12.45 -7.84 -0.67
CA GLU A 57 12.83 -8.58 0.53
C GLU A 57 11.68 -8.59 1.54
N GLU A 58 11.76 -9.47 2.54
CA GLU A 58 10.91 -9.36 3.73
C GLU A 58 11.29 -8.11 4.54
N PRO A 59 10.35 -7.50 5.28
CA PRO A 59 8.96 -7.91 5.43
C PRO A 59 8.03 -7.39 4.33
N MET A 60 6.97 -8.13 4.06
CA MET A 60 5.81 -7.59 3.31
C MET A 60 5.16 -6.43 4.09
N VAL A 61 4.81 -5.34 3.40
CA VAL A 61 4.22 -4.10 3.95
C VAL A 61 2.86 -3.83 3.31
N PRO A 62 1.78 -4.44 3.81
CA PRO A 62 0.43 -4.19 3.32
C PRO A 62 -0.01 -2.74 3.51
N ASN A 63 -0.65 -2.18 2.48
CA ASN A 63 -1.28 -0.86 2.49
C ASN A 63 -2.66 -0.84 3.18
N TYR A 64 -3.00 -1.94 3.86
CA TYR A 64 -4.24 -2.16 4.61
C TYR A 64 -3.93 -2.93 5.88
N GLY A 65 -4.81 -2.87 6.89
CA GLY A 65 -4.61 -3.67 8.09
C GLY A 65 -5.24 -3.10 9.35
N THR A 66 -4.76 -3.61 10.49
CA THR A 66 -5.22 -3.23 11.82
C THR A 66 -4.07 -2.63 12.60
N ALA A 67 -4.27 -1.41 13.10
CA ALA A 67 -3.29 -0.73 13.95
C ALA A 67 -2.89 -1.61 15.15
N GLY A 68 -1.60 -1.59 15.49
CA GLY A 68 -1.00 -2.39 16.55
C GLY A 68 -0.81 -3.88 16.21
N ARG A 69 -0.99 -4.30 14.95
CA ARG A 69 -0.78 -5.70 14.51
C ARG A 69 0.40 -5.81 13.53
N GLY A 70 0.88 -7.05 13.35
CA GLY A 70 2.00 -7.35 12.45
C GLY A 70 3.38 -7.17 13.09
N LEU A 71 4.42 -7.29 12.26
CA LEU A 71 5.82 -7.20 12.67
C LEU A 71 6.14 -5.82 13.24
N ARG A 72 6.94 -5.78 14.31
CA ARG A 72 7.37 -4.52 14.94
C ARG A 72 8.54 -3.90 14.17
N LEU A 73 8.40 -2.64 13.81
CA LEU A 73 9.41 -1.84 13.14
C LEU A 73 10.60 -1.60 14.08
N LYS A 74 11.81 -1.76 13.53
CA LYS A 74 13.07 -1.60 14.23
C LYS A 74 13.96 -0.65 13.46
N GLU A 75 14.86 0.00 14.18
CA GLU A 75 15.92 0.80 13.59
C GLU A 75 16.73 -0.02 12.56
N GLY A 76 17.07 0.62 11.44
CA GLY A 76 17.84 0.01 10.35
C GLY A 76 17.01 -0.78 9.32
N MET A 77 15.70 -0.92 9.50
CA MET A 77 14.84 -1.45 8.44
C MET A 77 14.71 -0.44 7.28
N VAL A 78 14.67 -0.96 6.06
CA VAL A 78 14.42 -0.19 4.83
C VAL A 78 13.25 -0.85 4.12
N LEU A 79 12.19 -0.09 3.88
CA LEU A 79 10.86 -0.59 3.52
C LEU A 79 10.22 0.30 2.47
N THR A 80 9.44 -0.27 1.56
CA THR A 80 8.59 0.51 0.65
C THR A 80 7.22 0.77 1.27
N VAL A 81 6.68 1.96 1.01
CA VAL A 81 5.26 2.30 1.22
C VAL A 81 4.71 2.70 -0.13
N GLU A 82 3.88 1.83 -0.71
CA GLU A 82 3.50 1.90 -2.13
C GLU A 82 2.00 1.66 -2.39
N PRO A 83 1.10 2.50 -1.86
CA PRO A 83 -0.33 2.26 -1.97
C PRO A 83 -0.85 2.35 -3.41
N MET A 84 -1.55 1.30 -3.83
CA MET A 84 -2.37 1.27 -5.04
C MET A 84 -3.85 1.48 -4.66
N ILE A 85 -4.43 2.58 -5.14
CA ILE A 85 -5.77 3.02 -4.76
C ILE A 85 -6.68 3.04 -5.98
N ASN A 86 -7.82 2.36 -5.86
CA ASN A 86 -8.82 2.20 -6.91
C ASN A 86 -10.02 3.13 -6.66
N THR A 87 -10.64 3.63 -7.73
CA THR A 87 -11.88 4.43 -7.60
C THR A 87 -13.10 3.63 -7.15
N GLY A 88 -13.05 2.29 -7.20
CA GLY A 88 -14.13 1.40 -6.79
C GLY A 88 -13.64 0.36 -5.77
N THR A 89 -13.83 -0.93 -6.04
CA THR A 89 -13.41 -1.98 -5.08
C THR A 89 -11.88 -2.14 -5.03
N TRP A 90 -11.38 -2.82 -4.00
CA TRP A 90 -9.96 -3.15 -3.88
C TRP A 90 -9.51 -4.24 -4.85
N GLU A 91 -10.45 -4.95 -5.47
CA GLU A 91 -10.18 -6.16 -6.23
C GLU A 91 -9.49 -5.83 -7.56
N ILE A 92 -8.49 -6.64 -7.89
CA ILE A 92 -7.78 -6.59 -9.16
C ILE A 92 -7.86 -7.95 -9.86
N ASP A 93 -7.60 -7.94 -11.16
CA ASP A 93 -7.43 -9.12 -11.98
C ASP A 93 -6.09 -9.03 -12.71
N THR A 94 -5.44 -10.18 -12.90
CA THR A 94 -4.18 -10.29 -13.63
C THR A 94 -4.48 -10.66 -15.07
N ASP A 95 -3.97 -9.89 -16.03
CA ASP A 95 -4.12 -10.22 -17.44
C ASP A 95 -3.35 -11.50 -17.77
N MET A 96 -4.09 -12.61 -17.88
CA MET A 96 -3.57 -13.93 -18.19
C MET A 96 -2.81 -14.03 -19.52
N LYS A 97 -2.99 -13.08 -20.45
CA LYS A 97 -2.20 -13.05 -21.69
C LYS A 97 -0.77 -12.57 -21.44
N THR A 98 -0.61 -11.63 -20.53
CA THR A 98 0.71 -11.07 -20.18
C THR A 98 1.32 -11.76 -18.98
N GLY A 99 0.50 -12.24 -18.04
CA GLY A 99 0.92 -12.75 -16.73
C GLY A 99 1.44 -11.66 -15.78
N TRP A 100 1.38 -10.39 -16.16
CA TRP A 100 2.05 -9.28 -15.46
C TRP A 100 1.18 -8.04 -15.30
N ALA A 101 0.38 -7.67 -16.30
CA ALA A 101 -0.44 -6.48 -16.21
C ALA A 101 -1.63 -6.71 -15.25
N HIS A 102 -1.83 -5.80 -14.31
CA HIS A 102 -2.97 -5.80 -13.42
C HIS A 102 -3.98 -4.73 -13.83
N LYS A 103 -5.27 -5.03 -13.65
CA LYS A 103 -6.40 -4.12 -13.89
C LYS A 103 -7.36 -4.20 -12.71
N THR A 104 -8.10 -3.12 -12.48
CA THR A 104 -9.22 -3.13 -11.53
C THR A 104 -10.28 -4.11 -12.00
N LEU A 105 -10.89 -4.86 -11.06
CA LEU A 105 -11.91 -5.85 -11.41
C LEU A 105 -13.18 -5.18 -11.98
N ASP A 106 -13.49 -3.97 -11.51
CA ASP A 106 -14.65 -3.17 -11.91
C ASP A 106 -14.40 -2.23 -13.11
N GLY A 107 -13.18 -2.22 -13.66
CA GLY A 107 -12.80 -1.33 -14.77
C GLY A 107 -12.61 0.15 -14.39
N GLY A 108 -12.63 0.47 -13.10
CA GLY A 108 -12.33 1.80 -12.58
C GLY A 108 -10.87 2.22 -12.75
N LEU A 109 -10.56 3.47 -12.38
CA LEU A 109 -9.19 3.98 -12.42
C LEU A 109 -8.41 3.54 -11.19
N SER A 110 -7.10 3.35 -11.35
CA SER A 110 -6.17 3.12 -10.25
C SER A 110 -5.02 4.14 -10.29
N CYS A 111 -4.44 4.43 -9.13
CA CYS A 111 -3.26 5.27 -9.01
C CYS A 111 -2.35 4.74 -7.90
N GLN A 112 -1.04 4.83 -8.13
CA GLN A 112 0.00 4.44 -7.20
C GLN A 112 1.03 5.57 -7.03
N TYR A 113 1.59 5.66 -5.83
CA TYR A 113 2.84 6.35 -5.50
C TYR A 113 3.68 5.43 -4.62
N GLU A 114 5.00 5.63 -4.59
CA GLU A 114 5.94 4.83 -3.81
C GLU A 114 7.07 5.69 -3.23
N HIS A 115 7.53 5.33 -2.02
CA HIS A 115 8.81 5.75 -1.45
C HIS A 115 9.52 4.57 -0.77
N GLN A 116 10.85 4.69 -0.70
CA GLN A 116 11.80 3.83 0.03
C GLN A 116 12.32 4.58 1.25
#